data_AF-A0A562YCY4-F1
#
_entry.id   AF-A0A562YCY4-F1
#
_cell.length_a   1.000
_cell.length_b   1.000
_cell.length_c   1.000
_cell.angle_alpha   90.00
_cell.angle_beta   90.00
_cell.angle_gamma   90.00
#
_symmetry.space_group_name_H-M   'P 1'
#
loop_
_entity.id
_entity.type
_entity.pdbx_description
1 polymer ?
#
loop_
_entity_poly.entity_id
_entity_poly.type
_entity_poly.pdbx_seq_one_letter_code
_entity_poly.pdbx_strand_id
1 'polypeptide(L)' 'MFKQKKNKRFNYQPRFSKENQSDSNAEENPEKEFVSRWRATREGKRKVKGTMSVRILILALVLLLIVMYVLEKRYM' A
#
# COMPACT_ATOMS: atom_id res chain seq x y z
N MET A 1 51.44 -22.23 31.66
CA MET A 1 51.42 -21.41 30.42
C MET A 1 50.17 -21.79 29.63
N PHE A 2 49.09 -21.03 29.77
CA PHE A 2 47.79 -21.37 29.18
C PHE A 2 47.76 -20.97 27.71
N LYS A 3 47.69 -21.95 26.81
CA LYS A 3 47.50 -21.69 25.39
C LYS A 3 46.09 -21.13 25.19
N GLN A 4 45.99 -19.89 24.71
CA GLN A 4 44.70 -19.26 24.39
C GLN A 4 44.00 -20.07 23.30
N LYS A 5 42.82 -20.62 23.63
CA LYS A 5 42.01 -21.38 22.67
C LYS A 5 41.38 -20.41 21.68
N LYS A 6 41.58 -20.63 20.38
CA LYS A 6 41.01 -19.78 19.33
C LYS A 6 39.47 -19.87 19.34
N ASN A 7 38.81 -18.73 19.17
CA ASN A 7 37.35 -18.65 19.14
C ASN A 7 36.81 -19.45 17.95
N LYS A 8 35.96 -20.44 18.22
CA LYS A 8 35.30 -21.25 17.19
C LYS A 8 34.27 -20.36 16.50
N ARG A 9 34.52 -20.00 15.23
CA ARG A 9 33.55 -19.23 14.44
C ARG A 9 32.37 -20.15 14.11
N PHE A 10 31.17 -19.64 14.36
CA PHE A 10 29.94 -20.33 13.99
C PHE A 10 29.77 -20.19 12.47
N ASN A 11 30.02 -21.28 11.73
CA ASN A 11 29.73 -21.32 10.30
C ASN A 11 28.26 -21.72 10.15
N TYR A 12 27.38 -20.73 10.11
CA TYR A 12 25.96 -20.94 9.90
C TYR A 12 25.57 -20.60 8.49
N GLN A 13 24.93 -21.55 7.83
CA GLN A 13 24.25 -21.31 6.58
C GLN A 13 22.74 -21.28 6.83
N PRO A 14 22.06 -20.14 6.61
CA PRO A 14 20.62 -20.02 6.76
C PRO A 14 19.88 -21.01 5.88
N ARG A 15 18.83 -21.66 6.43
CA ARG A 15 18.04 -22.68 5.72
C ARG A 15 17.48 -22.20 4.37
N PHE A 16 17.16 -20.92 4.24
CA PHE A 16 16.56 -20.32 3.04
C PHE A 16 17.60 -19.71 2.07
N SER A 17 18.90 -19.82 2.37
CA SER A 17 19.96 -19.28 1.49
C SER A 17 20.07 -20.01 0.14
N LYS A 18 19.61 -21.27 0.06
CA LYS A 18 19.61 -22.04 -1.19
C LYS A 18 18.49 -21.64 -2.15
N GLU A 19 17.38 -21.11 -1.63
CA GLU A 19 16.22 -20.72 -2.42
C GLU A 19 16.48 -19.39 -3.14
N ASN A 20 17.24 -18.48 -2.52
CA ASN A 20 17.68 -17.23 -3.15
C ASN A 20 18.84 -17.40 -4.15
N GLN A 21 19.38 -18.61 -4.31
CA GLN A 21 20.52 -18.86 -5.20
C GLN A 21 20.09 -19.12 -6.65
N SER A 22 18.83 -19.52 -6.88
CA SER A 22 18.26 -19.59 -8.23
C SER A 22 17.90 -18.22 -8.80
N ASP A 23 17.70 -17.22 -7.93
CA ASP A 23 17.25 -15.88 -8.31
C ASP A 23 18.38 -14.84 -8.33
N SER A 24 19.62 -15.23 -8.01
CA SER A 24 20.76 -14.32 -7.90
C SER A 24 21.34 -13.82 -9.23
N ASN A 25 20.62 -13.96 -10.34
CA ASN A 25 20.90 -13.22 -11.58
C ASN A 25 20.19 -11.87 -11.65
N ALA A 26 19.36 -11.53 -10.67
CA ALA A 26 18.78 -10.19 -10.56
C ALA A 26 19.57 -9.37 -9.53
N GLU A 27 20.65 -8.74 -10.01
CA GLU A 27 21.41 -7.73 -9.29
C GLU A 27 20.57 -6.43 -9.17
N GLU A 28 19.42 -6.49 -8.49
CA GLU A 28 18.56 -5.33 -8.26
C GLU A 28 18.41 -5.07 -6.76
N ASN A 29 19.41 -4.35 -6.24
CA ASN A 29 19.38 -3.47 -5.06
C ASN A 29 18.20 -3.70 -4.08
N PRO A 30 18.34 -4.58 -3.06
CA PRO A 30 17.26 -5.03 -2.19
C PRO A 30 16.60 -3.91 -1.37
N GLU A 31 17.31 -2.80 -1.17
CA GLU A 31 16.76 -1.61 -0.49
C GLU A 31 15.65 -0.94 -1.31
N LYS A 32 15.76 -0.96 -2.65
CA LYS A 32 14.75 -0.35 -3.54
C LYS A 32 13.45 -1.15 -3.54
N GLU A 33 13.54 -2.48 -3.51
CA GLU A 33 12.36 -3.36 -3.42
C GLU A 33 11.66 -3.25 -2.05
N PHE A 34 12.42 -3.08 -0.97
CA PHE A 34 11.84 -2.91 0.35
C PHE A 34 11.07 -1.59 0.46
N VAL A 35 11.65 -0.49 -0.05
CA VAL A 35 11.00 0.83 -0.07
C VAL A 35 9.78 0.84 -0.99
N SER A 36 9.82 0.15 -2.13
CA SER A 36 8.68 0.08 -3.07
C SER A 36 7.49 -0.68 -2.48
N ARG A 37 7.73 -1.83 -1.83
CA ARG A 37 6.68 -2.61 -1.13
C ARG A 37 6.07 -1.83 0.05
N TRP A 38 6.88 -1.06 0.77
CA TRP A 38 6.43 -0.21 1.87
C TRP A 38 5.56 0.97 1.39
N ARG A 39 5.92 1.57 0.24
CA ARG A 39 5.11 2.63 -0.37
C ARG A 39 3.80 2.10 -0.93
N ALA A 40 3.81 0.95 -1.60
CA ALA A 40 2.61 0.32 -2.17
C ALA A 40 1.54 -0.03 -1.10
N THR A 41 1.97 -0.52 0.07
CA THR A 41 1.05 -0.82 1.18
C THR A 41 0.48 0.43 1.85
N ARG A 42 1.20 1.56 1.82
CA ARG A 42 0.70 2.86 2.28
C ARG A 42 -0.35 3.47 1.33
N GLU A 43 -0.20 3.28 0.02
CA GLU A 43 -1.10 3.83 -0.98
C GLU A 43 -2.42 3.05 -1.09
N GLY A 44 -2.42 1.75 -0.78
CA GLY A 44 -3.59 0.88 -0.88
C GLY A 44 -4.74 1.15 0.13
N LYS A 45 -4.51 1.94 1.19
CA LYS A 45 -5.52 2.18 2.25
C LYS A 45 -6.23 3.53 2.20
N ARG A 46 -5.92 4.42 1.25
CA ARG A 46 -6.42 5.81 1.28
C ARG A 46 -6.84 6.35 -0.08
N LYS A 47 -7.91 5.79 -0.67
CA LYS A 47 -8.69 6.49 -1.71
C LYS A 47 -10.20 6.28 -1.57
N VAL A 48 -10.75 6.50 -0.37
CA VAL A 48 -12.23 6.63 -0.18
C VAL A 48 -12.64 8.05 0.20
N LYS A 49 -11.78 9.03 -0.06
CA LYS A 49 -12.12 10.45 0.11
C LYS A 49 -11.87 11.17 -1.22
N GLY A 50 -12.40 10.59 -2.28
CA GLY A 50 -12.55 11.31 -3.54
C GLY A 50 -13.53 12.43 -3.26
N THR A 51 -13.06 13.65 -3.31
CA THR A 51 -13.90 14.84 -3.45
C THR A 51 -15.02 14.46 -4.42
N MET A 52 -16.27 14.43 -3.93
CA MET A 52 -17.41 14.29 -4.85
C MET A 52 -17.18 15.36 -5.90
N SER A 53 -17.04 14.95 -7.16
CA SER A 53 -16.70 15.90 -8.22
C SER A 53 -17.69 17.05 -8.10
N VAL A 54 -17.24 18.29 -8.19
CA VAL A 54 -18.12 19.48 -8.01
C VAL A 54 -19.37 19.36 -8.88
N ARG A 55 -19.25 18.67 -10.02
CA ARG A 55 -20.35 18.26 -10.90
C ARG A 55 -21.42 17.41 -10.20
N ILE A 56 -21.06 16.36 -9.43
CA ILE A 56 -22.01 15.56 -8.65
C ILE A 56 -22.69 16.41 -7.59
N LEU A 57 -21.95 17.33 -6.95
CA LEU A 57 -22.50 18.22 -5.93
C LEU A 57 -23.54 19.19 -6.53
N ILE A 58 -23.27 19.72 -7.73
CA ILE A 58 -24.23 20.52 -8.50
C ILE A 58 -25.43 19.68 -8.95
N LEU A 59 -25.22 18.46 -9.44
CA LEU A 59 -26.32 17.56 -9.85
C LEU A 59 -27.24 17.23 -8.67
N ALA A 60 -26.68 16.96 -7.49
CA ALA A 60 -27.46 16.70 -6.28
C ALA A 60 -28.29 17.93 -5.87
N LEU A 61 -27.74 19.14 -6.00
CA LEU A 61 -28.45 20.38 -5.72
C LEU A 61 -29.66 20.57 -6.65
N VAL A 62 -29.44 20.42 -7.96
CA VAL A 62 -30.51 20.54 -8.97
C VAL A 62 -31.60 19.50 -8.74
N LEU A 63 -31.21 18.26 -8.43
CA LEU A 63 -32.15 17.18 -8.14
C LEU A 63 -33.01 17.48 -6.91
N LEU A 64 -32.42 18.05 -5.85
CA LEU A 64 -33.15 18.42 -4.64
C LEU A 64 -34.21 19.49 -4.93
N LEU A 65 -33.89 20.49 -5.75
CA LEU A 65 -34.85 21.51 -6.19
C LEU A 65 -36.02 20.90 -6.97
N ILE A 66 -35.74 19.95 -7.87
CA ILE A 66 -36.78 19.24 -8.64
C ILE A 66 -37.70 18.44 -7.69
N VAL A 67 -37.12 17.72 -6.73
CA VAL A 67 -37.88 16.95 -5.74
C VAL A 67 -38.80 17.88 -4.94
N MET A 68 -38.27 18.98 -4.43
CA MET A 68 -39.07 19.96 -3.68
C MET A 68 -40.21 20.51 -4.53
N TYR A 69 -39.94 20.91 -5.78
CA TYR A 69 -40.94 21.46 -6.68
C TYR A 69 -42.06 20.47 -7.01
N VAL A 70 -41.71 19.20 -7.25
CA VAL A 70 -42.70 18.15 -7.49
C VAL A 70 -43.51 17.90 -6.21
N LEU A 71 -42.86 17.89 -5.05
CA LEU A 71 -43.53 17.69 -3.78
C LEU A 71 -44.54 18.82 -3.51
N GLU A 72 -44.12 20.07 -3.68
CA GLU A 72 -44.98 21.23 -3.56
C GLU A 72 -46.17 21.13 -4.54
N LYS A 73 -45.92 20.89 -5.83
CA LYS A 73 -46.99 20.81 -6.82
C LYS A 73 -47.97 19.62 -6.62
N ARG A 74 -47.52 18.53 -5.99
CA ARG A 74 -48.31 17.31 -5.82
C ARG A 74 -49.01 17.23 -4.47
N TYR A 75 -48.46 17.85 -3.44
CA TYR A 75 -48.94 17.74 -2.07
C TYR A 75 -49.44 19.06 -1.48
N MET A 76 -49.07 20.22 -2.03
CA MET A 76 -49.76 21.50 -1.81
C MET A 76 -50.78 21.78 -2.91
#